data_AF-A0A4R0YXC2-F1
#
_entry.id   AF-A0A4R0YXC2-F1
#
_cell.length_a   1.000
_cell.length_b   1.000
_cell.length_c   1.000
_cell.angle_alpha   90.00
_cell.angle_beta   90.00
_cell.angle_gamma   90.00
#
_symmetry.space_group_name_H-M   'P 1'
#
loop_
_entity.id
_entity.type
_entity.pdbx_description
1 polymer ?
#
loop_
_entity_poly.entity_id
_entity_poly.type
_entity_poly.pdbx_seq_one_letter_code
_entity_poly.pdbx_strand_id
1 'polypeptide(L)'
;MMNHEQLLVSSSGAILFDPALSPQVGPAWFDQDHWQSLGALRTQVGGRGSVALIDTPAGECVLRHYRRGGLVARLLGDHYLWTGADRTRAFSEFRLLLSMAHEGLPVPRAVAARYVRDGLFYRADLITVRLADASTLAELLAVGRLDAELAELVGALVARFHRVGIWHADLNAHNILVTGSELFLIDFDRGERRRPAESWRLANLQRLRRSLIKLGAAPRGEHVFDDTIWKPLLYRYELTLGSEQLGLL
;
A
#
# COMPACT_ATOMS: atom_id res chain seq x y z
N MET A 1 1.45 10.90 -21.98
CA MET A 1 0.42 9.92 -22.38
C MET A 1 -0.34 9.55 -21.11
N MET A 2 -1.65 9.82 -21.05
CA MET A 2 -2.47 9.39 -19.91
C MET A 2 -2.52 7.85 -19.92
N ASN A 3 -1.99 7.16 -18.90
CA ASN A 3 -2.27 5.72 -18.76
C ASN A 3 -3.76 5.59 -18.46
N HIS A 4 -4.52 5.21 -19.48
CA HIS A 4 -5.92 4.88 -19.34
C HIS A 4 -6.00 3.45 -18.80
N GLU A 5 -6.67 3.27 -17.66
CA GLU A 5 -7.09 1.94 -17.24
C GLU A 5 -7.94 1.28 -18.34
N GLN A 6 -7.83 -0.05 -18.48
CA GLN A 6 -8.71 -0.83 -19.34
C GLN A 6 -9.57 -1.77 -18.50
N LEU A 7 -10.83 -1.92 -18.91
CA LEU A 7 -11.83 -2.73 -18.22
C LEU A 7 -12.23 -3.92 -19.09
N LEU A 8 -12.08 -5.13 -18.56
CA LEU A 8 -12.58 -6.37 -19.13
C LEU A 8 -13.73 -6.90 -18.27
N VAL A 9 -14.94 -6.91 -18.81
CA VAL A 9 -16.15 -7.34 -18.11
C VAL A 9 -16.46 -8.80 -18.42
N SER A 10 -16.90 -9.56 -17.42
CA SER A 10 -17.44 -10.91 -17.57
C SER A 10 -18.84 -11.01 -16.94
N SER A 11 -19.51 -12.15 -17.12
CA SER A 11 -20.85 -12.40 -16.56
C SER A 11 -20.89 -12.33 -15.04
N SER A 12 -19.78 -12.65 -14.36
CA SER A 12 -19.70 -12.69 -12.91
C SER A 12 -18.76 -11.63 -12.33
N GLY A 13 -18.09 -10.79 -13.11
CA GLY A 13 -17.06 -9.92 -12.58
C GLY A 13 -16.49 -8.93 -13.57
N ALA A 14 -15.41 -8.27 -13.18
CA ALA A 14 -14.62 -7.46 -14.07
C ALA A 14 -13.15 -7.41 -13.63
N ILE A 15 -12.28 -7.14 -14.60
CA ILE A 15 -10.85 -6.93 -14.42
C ILE A 15 -10.53 -5.52 -14.89
N LEU A 16 -9.81 -4.78 -14.06
CA LEU A 16 -9.25 -3.47 -14.36
C LEU A 16 -7.73 -3.61 -14.46
N PHE A 17 -7.08 -3.05 -15.48
CA PHE A 17 -5.62 -3.17 -15.62
C PHE A 17 -4.98 -1.95 -16.29
N ASP A 18 -3.67 -1.77 -16.05
CA ASP A 18 -2.86 -0.73 -16.71
C ASP A 18 -2.24 -1.30 -18.00
N PRO A 19 -2.73 -0.91 -19.19
CA PRO A 19 -2.22 -1.42 -20.47
C PRO A 19 -0.76 -1.02 -20.74
N ALA A 20 -0.23 0.00 -20.05
CA ALA A 20 1.18 0.37 -20.15
C ALA A 20 2.10 -0.59 -19.41
N LEU A 21 1.57 -1.34 -18.43
CA LEU A 21 2.30 -2.40 -17.73
C LEU A 21 2.12 -3.76 -18.40
N SER A 22 0.90 -4.08 -18.81
CA SER A 22 0.62 -5.29 -19.57
C SER A 22 -0.54 -5.06 -20.54
N PRO A 23 -0.33 -5.26 -21.85
CA PRO A 23 -1.37 -5.00 -22.84
C PRO A 23 -2.54 -5.99 -22.76
N GLN A 24 -2.38 -7.13 -22.07
CA GLN A 24 -3.40 -8.17 -21.94
C GLN A 24 -3.35 -8.81 -20.56
N VAL A 25 -4.45 -8.73 -19.83
CA VAL A 25 -4.65 -9.39 -18.53
C VAL A 25 -5.93 -10.22 -18.59
N GLY A 26 -5.87 -11.48 -18.14
CA GLY A 26 -6.99 -12.42 -18.16
C GLY A 26 -7.33 -12.99 -16.77
N PRO A 27 -8.46 -13.70 -16.62
CA PRO A 27 -8.89 -14.28 -15.35
C PRO A 27 -7.85 -15.19 -14.67
N ALA A 28 -7.05 -15.91 -15.47
CA ALA A 28 -6.00 -16.81 -15.01
C ALA A 28 -4.87 -16.10 -14.24
N TRP A 29 -4.67 -14.80 -14.43
CA TRP A 29 -3.65 -14.03 -13.68
C TRP A 29 -3.93 -13.97 -12.18
N PHE A 30 -5.18 -14.17 -11.80
CA PHE A 30 -5.64 -14.10 -10.41
C PHE A 30 -5.93 -15.50 -9.84
N ASP A 31 -5.32 -16.52 -10.44
CA ASP A 31 -5.35 -17.91 -9.99
C ASP A 31 -3.91 -18.34 -9.68
N GLN A 32 -3.64 -18.73 -8.43
CA GLN A 32 -2.30 -19.15 -8.03
C GLN A 32 -1.91 -20.48 -8.67
N ASP A 33 -2.87 -21.39 -8.87
CA ASP A 33 -2.60 -22.71 -9.45
C ASP A 33 -2.16 -22.57 -10.91
N HIS A 34 -2.70 -21.57 -11.63
CA HIS A 34 -2.25 -21.21 -12.96
C HIS A 34 -0.76 -20.86 -12.97
N TRP A 35 -0.32 -19.94 -12.11
CA TRP A 35 1.08 -19.54 -12.03
C TRP A 35 1.98 -20.67 -11.52
N GLN A 36 1.48 -21.50 -10.61
CA GLN A 36 2.21 -22.68 -10.14
C GLN A 36 2.45 -23.68 -11.27
N SER A 37 1.44 -23.94 -12.11
CA SER A 37 1.57 -24.85 -13.26
C SER A 37 2.59 -24.37 -14.29
N LEU A 38 2.84 -23.06 -14.35
CA LEU A 38 3.85 -22.43 -15.20
C LEU A 38 5.24 -22.37 -14.54
N GLY A 39 5.39 -22.82 -13.29
CA GLY A 39 6.63 -22.66 -12.52
C GLY A 39 6.94 -21.19 -12.16
N ALA A 40 5.94 -20.31 -12.24
CA ALA A 40 6.05 -18.86 -12.12
C ALA A 40 5.43 -18.33 -10.81
N LEU A 41 5.15 -19.21 -9.84
CA LEU A 41 4.67 -18.86 -8.50
C LEU A 41 5.78 -19.10 -7.47
N ARG A 42 6.07 -18.08 -6.68
CA ARG A 42 6.91 -18.16 -5.47
C ARG A 42 6.09 -17.71 -4.27
N THR A 43 6.11 -18.48 -3.19
CA THR A 43 5.46 -18.08 -1.94
C THR A 43 6.52 -17.55 -0.98
N GLN A 44 6.43 -16.28 -0.59
CA GLN A 44 7.30 -15.70 0.43
C GLN A 44 6.54 -15.65 1.76
N VAL A 45 7.15 -16.18 2.83
CA VAL A 45 6.61 -16.06 4.18
C VAL A 45 6.86 -14.63 4.66
N GLY A 46 5.79 -13.84 4.83
CA GLY A 46 5.82 -12.51 5.43
C GLY A 46 5.16 -12.51 6.81
N GLY A 47 5.50 -11.54 7.67
CA GLY A 47 5.15 -11.56 9.09
C GLY A 47 3.67 -11.81 9.45
N ARG A 48 2.71 -11.36 8.62
CA ARG A 48 1.25 -11.59 8.83
C ARG A 48 0.59 -12.49 7.78
N GLY A 49 1.35 -13.22 6.97
CA GLY A 49 0.82 -14.11 5.95
C GLY A 49 1.80 -14.40 4.82
N SER A 50 1.49 -15.43 4.04
CA SER A 50 2.20 -15.69 2.80
C SER A 50 1.85 -14.66 1.72
N VAL A 51 2.85 -14.13 1.05
CA VAL A 51 2.71 -13.28 -0.14
C VAL A 51 2.95 -14.16 -1.37
N ALA A 52 2.00 -14.15 -2.30
CA ALA A 52 2.16 -14.83 -3.58
C ALA A 52 2.90 -13.90 -4.55
N LEU A 53 4.10 -14.29 -4.94
CA LEU A 53 4.91 -13.62 -5.96
C LEU A 53 4.73 -14.37 -7.28
N ILE A 54 4.37 -13.65 -8.32
CA ILE A 54 4.08 -14.20 -9.64
C ILE A 54 4.97 -13.55 -10.69
N ASP A 55 5.58 -14.35 -11.55
CA ASP A 55 6.41 -13.86 -12.65
C ASP A 55 5.52 -13.62 -13.88
N THR A 56 5.21 -12.36 -14.16
CA THR A 56 4.28 -11.95 -15.22
C THR A 56 5.01 -11.29 -16.39
N PRO A 57 4.36 -11.08 -17.56
CA PRO A 57 4.91 -10.23 -18.62
C PRO A 57 5.22 -8.78 -18.19
N ALA A 58 4.60 -8.29 -17.10
CA ALA A 58 4.89 -6.97 -16.52
C ALA A 58 6.08 -6.98 -15.54
N GLY A 59 6.77 -8.12 -15.40
CA GLY A 59 7.78 -8.37 -14.39
C GLY A 59 7.24 -9.14 -13.17
N GLU A 60 8.08 -9.26 -12.15
CA GLU A 60 7.72 -9.90 -10.89
C GLU A 60 6.67 -9.05 -10.15
N CYS A 61 5.55 -9.67 -9.77
CA CYS A 61 4.41 -9.01 -9.16
C CYS A 61 3.98 -9.70 -7.86
N VAL A 62 3.34 -8.94 -6.99
CA VAL A 62 2.63 -9.43 -5.81
C VAL A 62 1.16 -9.63 -6.17
N LEU A 63 0.65 -10.86 -6.02
CA LEU A 63 -0.77 -11.18 -6.10
C LEU A 63 -1.38 -11.22 -4.70
N ARG A 64 -2.29 -10.29 -4.41
CA ARG A 64 -2.99 -10.20 -3.13
C ARG A 64 -4.46 -10.54 -3.30
N HIS A 65 -4.92 -11.52 -2.53
CA HIS A 65 -6.34 -11.76 -2.31
C HIS A 65 -6.86 -10.92 -1.14
N TYR A 66 -7.95 -10.18 -1.32
CA TYR A 66 -8.55 -9.41 -0.24
C TYR A 66 -9.25 -10.32 0.74
N ARG A 67 -8.59 -10.64 1.85
CA ARG A 67 -9.21 -11.38 2.95
C ARG A 67 -9.92 -10.44 3.90
N ARG A 68 -11.08 -10.86 4.42
CA ARG A 68 -11.74 -10.10 5.51
C ARG A 68 -11.03 -10.39 6.83
N GLY A 69 -10.73 -9.35 7.60
CA GLY A 69 -10.20 -9.47 8.96
C GLY A 69 -11.30 -9.42 10.04
N GLY A 70 -11.00 -9.94 11.23
CA GLY A 70 -11.83 -9.79 12.43
C GLY A 70 -12.97 -10.81 12.58
N LEU A 71 -13.81 -10.63 13.60
CA LEU A 71 -14.92 -11.55 13.95
C LEU A 71 -15.93 -11.79 12.81
N VAL A 72 -16.03 -10.84 11.87
CA VAL A 72 -16.90 -10.93 10.68
C VAL A 72 -16.39 -11.99 9.67
N ALA A 73 -15.08 -12.23 9.61
CA ALA A 73 -14.49 -13.26 8.74
C ALA A 73 -14.92 -14.68 9.15
N ARG A 74 -15.21 -14.90 10.44
CA ARG A 74 -15.73 -16.19 10.95
C ARG A 74 -17.17 -16.46 10.56
N LEU A 75 -17.94 -15.44 10.19
CA LEU A 75 -19.37 -15.57 9.83
C LEU A 75 -19.61 -15.47 8.32
N LEU A 76 -18.81 -14.69 7.58
CA LEU A 76 -19.04 -14.37 6.17
C LEU A 76 -17.84 -14.71 5.25
N GLY A 77 -16.75 -15.29 5.76
CA GLY A 77 -15.55 -15.56 4.96
C GLY A 77 -14.97 -14.30 4.28
N ASP A 78 -14.44 -14.45 3.07
CA ASP A 78 -13.80 -13.39 2.26
C ASP A 78 -14.79 -12.56 1.40
N HIS A 79 -16.09 -12.63 1.71
CA HIS A 79 -17.17 -12.06 0.88
C HIS A 79 -17.55 -10.63 1.27
N TYR A 80 -17.36 -9.65 0.38
CA TYR A 80 -17.76 -8.25 0.57
C TYR A 80 -19.16 -7.94 0.02
N LEU A 81 -19.96 -7.12 0.71
CA LEU A 81 -21.28 -6.71 0.20
C LEU A 81 -21.13 -5.91 -1.10
N TRP A 82 -21.83 -6.35 -2.14
CA TRP A 82 -21.85 -5.67 -3.42
C TRP A 82 -22.63 -4.35 -3.35
N THR A 83 -21.97 -3.24 -3.66
CA THR A 83 -22.59 -1.91 -3.71
C THR A 83 -22.29 -1.15 -5.01
N GLY A 84 -21.71 -1.84 -6.00
CA GLY A 84 -21.31 -1.28 -7.30
C GLY A 84 -19.84 -1.58 -7.64
N ALA A 85 -19.52 -1.67 -8.93
CA ALA A 85 -18.20 -2.05 -9.43
C ALA A 85 -17.10 -1.08 -8.96
N ASP A 86 -17.34 0.22 -9.10
CA ASP A 86 -16.39 1.27 -8.73
C ASP A 86 -16.13 1.35 -7.22
N ARG A 87 -17.04 0.80 -6.42
CA ARG A 87 -16.96 0.75 -4.96
C ARG A 87 -16.32 -0.52 -4.42
N THR A 88 -15.91 -1.43 -5.31
CA THR A 88 -15.14 -2.60 -4.87
C THR A 88 -13.76 -2.14 -4.39
N ARG A 89 -13.30 -2.72 -3.28
CA ARG A 89 -12.00 -2.40 -2.67
C ARG A 89 -10.84 -2.45 -3.68
N ALA A 90 -10.79 -3.51 -4.49
CA ALA A 90 -9.74 -3.67 -5.50
C ALA A 90 -9.75 -2.56 -6.56
N PHE A 91 -10.91 -2.14 -7.05
CA PHE A 91 -10.99 -1.06 -8.05
C PHE A 91 -10.69 0.30 -7.43
N SER A 92 -11.21 0.57 -6.22
CA SER A 92 -10.92 1.81 -5.50
C SER A 92 -9.42 1.94 -5.21
N GLU A 93 -8.77 0.89 -4.72
CA GLU A 93 -7.32 0.89 -4.45
C GLU A 93 -6.49 0.97 -5.72
N PHE A 94 -6.83 0.21 -6.77
CA PHE A 94 -6.15 0.26 -8.07
C PHE A 94 -6.11 1.69 -8.62
N ARG A 95 -7.27 2.37 -8.65
CA ARG A 95 -7.38 3.75 -9.14
C ARG A 95 -6.63 4.75 -8.27
N LEU A 96 -6.66 4.54 -6.95
CA LEU A 96 -5.88 5.37 -6.03
C LEU A 96 -4.38 5.21 -6.31
N LEU A 97 -3.87 3.98 -6.40
CA LEU A 97 -2.48 3.69 -6.76
C LEU A 97 -2.09 4.29 -8.10
N LEU A 98 -2.93 4.15 -9.13
CA LEU A 98 -2.67 4.72 -10.45
C LEU A 98 -2.56 6.26 -10.38
N SER A 99 -3.47 6.92 -9.66
CA SER A 99 -3.42 8.37 -9.46
C SER A 99 -2.16 8.82 -8.72
N MET A 100 -1.78 8.11 -7.64
CA MET A 100 -0.58 8.42 -6.86
C MET A 100 0.70 8.22 -7.67
N ALA A 101 0.79 7.18 -8.49
CA ALA A 101 1.91 6.94 -9.38
C ALA A 101 2.05 8.06 -10.43
N HIS A 102 0.93 8.54 -10.98
CA HIS A 102 0.95 9.69 -11.92
C HIS A 102 1.43 10.99 -11.26
N GLU A 103 1.14 11.17 -9.98
CA GLU A 103 1.63 12.31 -9.18
C GLU A 103 3.08 12.11 -8.70
N GLY A 104 3.75 11.02 -9.11
CA GLY A 104 5.12 10.72 -8.73
C GLY A 104 5.28 10.34 -7.26
N LEU A 105 4.21 9.92 -6.58
CA LEU A 105 4.30 9.40 -5.22
C LEU A 105 4.89 7.98 -5.24
N PRO A 106 5.71 7.63 -4.25
CA PRO A 106 6.38 6.34 -4.21
C PRO A 106 5.42 5.26 -3.68
N VAL A 107 4.70 4.64 -4.61
CA VAL A 107 3.76 3.55 -4.38
C VAL A 107 4.06 2.39 -5.32
N PRO A 108 3.69 1.14 -4.98
CA PRO A 108 3.73 0.05 -5.93
C PRO A 108 2.87 0.37 -7.16
N ARG A 109 3.40 0.11 -8.35
CA ARG A 109 2.61 0.26 -9.58
C ARG A 109 1.52 -0.82 -9.62
N ALA A 110 0.27 -0.41 -9.78
CA ALA A 110 -0.85 -1.33 -9.90
C ALA A 110 -0.92 -1.90 -11.31
N VAL A 111 -0.84 -3.23 -11.43
CA VAL A 111 -0.87 -3.94 -12.73
C VAL A 111 -2.30 -4.28 -13.09
N ALA A 112 -3.01 -4.93 -12.18
CA ALA A 112 -4.40 -5.32 -12.40
C ALA A 112 -5.17 -5.51 -11.10
N ALA A 113 -6.49 -5.36 -11.17
CA ALA A 113 -7.43 -5.61 -10.09
C ALA A 113 -8.61 -6.40 -10.63
N ARG A 114 -9.19 -7.28 -9.81
CA ARG A 114 -10.38 -8.06 -10.16
C ARG A 114 -11.40 -7.99 -9.04
N TYR A 115 -12.67 -8.02 -9.41
CA TYR A 115 -13.71 -8.55 -8.54
C TYR A 115 -14.48 -9.69 -9.22
N VAL A 116 -14.92 -10.66 -8.42
CA VAL A 116 -15.85 -11.73 -8.83
C VAL A 116 -17.05 -11.69 -7.89
N ARG A 117 -18.22 -11.47 -8.45
CA ARG A 117 -19.51 -11.44 -7.77
C ARG A 117 -20.06 -12.84 -7.56
N ASP A 118 -20.69 -13.01 -6.42
CA ASP A 118 -21.45 -14.19 -6.03
C ASP A 118 -22.68 -13.72 -5.25
N GLY A 119 -23.81 -13.63 -5.95
CA GLY A 119 -25.05 -13.05 -5.41
C GLY A 119 -24.90 -11.61 -4.90
N LEU A 120 -25.17 -11.43 -3.60
CA LEU A 120 -25.02 -10.15 -2.90
C LEU A 120 -23.58 -9.85 -2.49
N PHE A 121 -22.65 -10.77 -2.74
CA PHE A 121 -21.28 -10.66 -2.30
C PHE A 121 -20.30 -10.57 -3.47
N TYR A 122 -19.05 -10.19 -3.18
CA TYR A 122 -17.94 -10.28 -4.11
C TYR A 122 -16.63 -10.66 -3.41
N ARG A 123 -15.74 -11.28 -4.17
CA ARG A 123 -14.32 -11.48 -3.84
C ARG A 123 -13.47 -10.56 -4.70
N ALA A 124 -12.28 -10.20 -4.22
CA ALA A 124 -11.44 -9.23 -4.90
C ALA A 124 -9.97 -9.59 -4.81
N ASP A 125 -9.22 -9.18 -5.83
CA ASP A 125 -7.80 -9.41 -5.98
C ASP A 125 -7.11 -8.16 -6.53
N LEU A 126 -5.85 -7.94 -6.14
CA LEU A 126 -4.99 -6.88 -6.68
C LEU A 126 -3.61 -7.46 -7.00
N ILE A 127 -3.08 -7.06 -8.14
CA ILE A 127 -1.73 -7.36 -8.61
C ILE A 127 -0.96 -6.05 -8.68
N THR A 128 0.17 -5.97 -7.98
CA THR A 128 1.08 -4.82 -8.03
C THR A 128 2.48 -5.29 -8.39
N VAL A 129 3.27 -4.45 -9.05
CA VAL A 129 4.70 -4.72 -9.27
C VAL A 129 5.39 -4.94 -7.93
N ARG A 130 6.25 -5.97 -7.84
CA ARG A 130 7.03 -6.23 -6.64
C ARG A 130 8.13 -5.19 -6.50
N LEU A 131 8.26 -4.66 -5.29
CA LEU A 131 9.42 -3.87 -4.89
C LEU A 131 10.53 -4.84 -4.48
N ALA A 132 11.56 -4.98 -5.32
CA ALA A 132 12.69 -5.86 -5.07
C ALA A 132 13.55 -5.36 -3.89
N ASP A 133 14.18 -6.29 -3.18
CA ASP A 133 15.11 -6.00 -2.06
C ASP A 133 14.54 -5.06 -0.98
N ALA A 134 13.21 -5.13 -0.79
CA ALA A 134 12.49 -4.30 0.15
C ALA A 134 12.49 -4.91 1.55
N SER A 135 12.70 -4.08 2.57
CA SER A 135 12.42 -4.39 3.97
C SER A 135 11.36 -3.43 4.51
N THR A 136 10.44 -3.92 5.32
CA THR A 136 9.52 -3.06 6.05
C THR A 136 10.26 -2.25 7.11
N LEU A 137 9.77 -1.06 7.43
CA LEU A 137 10.28 -0.26 8.55
C LEU A 137 10.20 -1.04 9.86
N ALA A 138 9.21 -1.90 10.02
CA ALA A 138 9.07 -2.81 11.15
C ALA A 138 10.21 -3.85 11.24
N GLU A 139 10.62 -4.45 10.12
CA GLU A 139 11.75 -5.39 10.06
C GLU A 139 13.07 -4.66 10.35
N LEU A 140 13.26 -3.47 9.78
CA LEU A 140 14.44 -2.63 10.06
C LEU A 140 14.50 -2.22 11.53
N LEU A 141 13.37 -1.85 12.12
CA LEU A 141 13.27 -1.57 13.56
C LEU A 141 13.68 -2.79 14.39
N ALA A 142 13.17 -3.99 14.04
CA ALA A 142 13.46 -5.22 14.79
C ALA A 142 14.96 -5.58 14.80
N VAL A 143 15.70 -5.21 13.75
CA VAL A 143 17.16 -5.41 13.66
C VAL A 143 17.97 -4.16 14.07
N GLY A 144 17.33 -3.16 14.68
CA GLY A 144 18.01 -1.97 15.20
C GLY A 144 18.50 -0.98 14.13
N ARG A 145 17.91 -0.99 12.93
CA ARG A 145 18.26 -0.13 11.78
C ARG A 145 17.31 1.05 11.57
N LEU A 146 16.46 1.35 12.55
CA LEU A 146 15.70 2.61 12.58
C LEU A 146 16.49 3.64 13.41
N ASP A 147 17.19 4.53 12.72
CA ASP A 147 17.91 5.67 13.29
C ASP A 147 17.24 7.00 12.92
N ALA A 148 17.86 8.11 13.35
CA ALA A 148 17.34 9.46 13.11
C ALA A 148 17.26 9.80 11.61
N GLU A 149 18.24 9.36 10.81
CA GLU A 149 18.28 9.64 9.36
C GLU A 149 17.12 8.93 8.64
N LEU A 150 16.92 7.64 8.91
CA LEU A 150 15.79 6.91 8.36
C LEU A 150 14.45 7.49 8.86
N ALA A 151 14.39 7.93 10.12
CA ALA A 151 13.20 8.58 10.67
C ALA A 151 12.85 9.88 9.92
N GLU A 152 13.85 10.71 9.57
CA GLU A 152 13.66 11.89 8.72
C GLU A 152 13.12 11.52 7.34
N LEU A 153 13.71 10.51 6.68
CA LEU A 153 13.25 10.03 5.37
C LEU A 153 11.79 9.55 5.41
N VAL A 154 11.39 8.86 6.48
CA VAL A 154 9.99 8.47 6.72
C VAL A 154 9.10 9.71 6.90
N GLY A 155 9.57 10.72 7.63
CA GLY A 155 8.86 11.99 7.79
C GLY A 155 8.60 12.68 6.46
N ALA A 156 9.65 12.80 5.63
CA ALA A 156 9.55 13.36 4.28
C ALA A 156 8.57 12.56 3.40
N LEU A 157 8.66 11.23 3.44
CA LEU A 157 7.76 10.33 2.72
C LEU A 157 6.30 10.65 3.06
N VAL A 158 5.93 10.57 4.34
CA VAL A 158 4.55 10.77 4.79
C VAL A 158 4.05 12.17 4.44
N ALA A 159 4.91 13.19 4.53
CA ALA A 159 4.58 14.56 4.14
C ALA A 159 4.20 14.69 2.67
N ARG A 160 4.89 14.00 1.75
CA ARG A 160 4.57 14.02 0.31
C ARG A 160 3.14 13.54 0.04
N PHE A 161 2.72 12.45 0.67
CA PHE A 161 1.35 11.93 0.57
C PHE A 161 0.32 12.89 1.19
N HIS A 162 0.61 13.36 2.40
CA HIS A 162 -0.28 14.26 3.12
C HIS A 162 -0.47 15.62 2.41
N ARG A 163 0.55 16.11 1.71
CA ARG A 163 0.51 17.37 0.96
C ARG A 163 -0.55 17.35 -0.14
N VAL A 164 -0.59 16.26 -0.91
CA VAL A 164 -1.58 16.09 -1.98
C VAL A 164 -2.90 15.48 -1.49
N GLY A 165 -3.08 15.38 -0.18
CA GLY A 165 -4.35 14.97 0.43
C GLY A 165 -4.58 13.46 0.47
N ILE A 166 -3.54 12.63 0.30
CA ILE A 166 -3.69 11.18 0.48
C ILE A 166 -3.75 10.84 1.96
N TRP A 167 -4.83 10.20 2.36
CA TRP A 167 -5.04 9.61 3.67
C TRP A 167 -4.90 8.09 3.61
N HIS A 168 -4.13 7.52 4.53
CA HIS A 168 -3.88 6.09 4.59
C HIS A 168 -4.61 5.46 5.79
N ALA A 169 -5.55 4.54 5.57
CA ALA A 169 -6.40 4.01 6.65
C ALA A 169 -5.61 3.31 7.78
N ASP A 170 -4.50 2.66 7.41
CA ASP A 170 -3.64 1.91 8.33
C ASP A 170 -2.15 2.30 8.21
N LEU A 171 -1.84 3.59 8.34
CA LEU A 171 -0.43 4.03 8.31
C LEU A 171 0.32 3.46 9.52
N ASN A 172 1.19 2.48 9.28
CA ASN A 172 1.95 1.76 10.29
C ASN A 172 3.31 1.32 9.71
N ALA A 173 4.23 0.85 10.57
CA ALA A 173 5.60 0.53 10.16
C ALA A 173 5.73 -0.71 9.25
N HIS A 174 4.71 -1.57 9.15
CA HIS A 174 4.69 -2.67 8.18
C HIS A 174 4.32 -2.19 6.77
N ASN A 175 3.67 -1.03 6.65
CA ASN A 175 3.20 -0.46 5.39
C ASN A 175 4.17 0.58 4.80
N ILE A 176 5.37 0.69 5.39
CA ILE A 176 6.47 1.51 4.90
C ILE A 176 7.58 0.56 4.48
N LEU A 177 7.91 0.53 3.20
CA LEU A 177 9.03 -0.26 2.68
C LEU A 177 10.24 0.65 2.42
N VAL A 178 11.42 0.09 2.62
CA VAL A 178 12.71 0.67 2.30
C VAL A 178 13.40 -0.24 1.29
N THR A 179 13.79 0.32 0.14
CA THR A 179 14.46 -0.39 -0.97
C THR A 179 15.74 0.36 -1.32
N GLY A 180 16.90 -0.11 -0.85
CA GLY A 180 18.13 0.68 -0.98
C GLY A 180 17.98 2.06 -0.32
N SER A 181 17.99 3.12 -1.12
CA SER A 181 17.80 4.52 -0.67
C SER A 181 16.37 5.05 -0.84
N GLU A 182 15.45 4.29 -1.42
CA GLU A 182 14.08 4.72 -1.68
C GLU A 182 13.10 4.17 -0.64
N LEU A 183 12.05 4.94 -0.37
CA LEU A 183 10.98 4.56 0.54
C LEU A 183 9.65 4.56 -0.18
N PHE A 184 8.81 3.57 0.11
CA PHE A 184 7.49 3.39 -0.48
C PHE A 184 6.43 3.25 0.61
N LEU A 185 5.22 3.76 0.34
CA LEU A 185 4.02 3.38 1.09
C LEU A 185 3.28 2.29 0.31
N ILE A 186 2.79 1.28 1.02
CA ILE A 186 2.05 0.13 0.47
C ILE A 186 0.74 -0.09 1.22
N ASP A 187 -0.14 -0.93 0.66
CA ASP A 187 -1.44 -1.32 1.23
C ASP A 187 -2.39 -0.15 1.46
N PHE A 188 -2.91 0.39 0.35
CA PHE A 188 -3.90 1.46 0.38
C PHE A 188 -5.33 0.92 0.44
N ASP A 189 -5.56 -0.28 1.03
CA ASP A 189 -6.91 -0.77 1.27
C ASP A 189 -7.63 0.25 2.16
N ARG A 190 -8.75 0.77 1.65
CA ARG A 190 -9.52 1.86 2.27
C ARG A 190 -8.75 3.19 2.38
N GLY A 191 -7.65 3.37 1.67
CA GLY A 191 -7.02 4.68 1.46
C GLY A 191 -7.93 5.60 0.64
N GLU A 192 -7.80 6.91 0.85
CA GLU A 192 -8.68 7.90 0.23
C GLU A 192 -7.94 9.19 -0.05
N ARG A 193 -8.37 9.92 -1.09
CA ARG A 193 -8.02 11.34 -1.25
C ARG A 193 -9.00 12.19 -0.44
N ARG A 194 -8.46 12.99 0.48
CA ARG A 194 -9.20 13.90 1.35
C ARG A 194 -8.73 15.32 1.12
N ARG A 195 -9.62 16.29 1.39
CA ARG A 195 -9.18 17.69 1.48
C ARG A 195 -8.10 17.79 2.56
N PRO A 196 -6.91 18.37 2.26
CA PRO A 196 -5.86 18.52 3.25
C PRO A 196 -6.37 19.22 4.50
N ALA A 197 -6.29 18.55 5.64
CA ALA A 197 -6.67 19.10 6.93
C ALA A 197 -5.74 18.54 8.00
N GLU A 198 -5.33 19.40 8.93
CA GLU A 198 -4.38 19.06 9.97
C GLU A 198 -4.85 17.91 10.85
N SER A 199 -6.14 17.90 11.21
CA SER A 199 -6.73 16.91 12.11
C SER A 199 -6.50 15.46 11.66
N TRP A 200 -6.75 15.14 10.38
CA TRP A 200 -6.54 13.78 9.89
C TRP A 200 -5.07 13.47 9.67
N ARG A 201 -4.23 14.46 9.31
CA ARG A 201 -2.78 14.28 9.14
C ARG A 201 -2.12 13.90 10.46
N LEU A 202 -2.43 14.64 11.52
CA LEU A 202 -1.97 14.35 12.87
C LEU A 202 -2.48 12.99 13.34
N ALA A 203 -3.75 12.66 13.09
CA ALA A 203 -4.28 11.34 13.43
C ALA A 203 -3.57 10.19 12.70
N ASN A 204 -3.10 10.42 11.46
CA ASN A 204 -2.34 9.43 10.69
C ASN A 204 -0.92 9.26 11.24
N LEU A 205 -0.23 10.36 11.54
CA LEU A 205 1.07 10.34 12.22
C LEU A 205 0.99 9.63 13.58
N GLN A 206 -0.06 9.88 14.37
CA GLN A 206 -0.27 9.20 15.65
C GLN A 206 -0.53 7.69 15.52
N ARG A 207 -1.07 7.21 14.38
CA ARG A 207 -1.12 5.76 14.10
C ARG A 207 0.26 5.19 13.88
N LEU A 208 1.10 5.87 13.11
CA LEU A 208 2.49 5.47 12.88
C LEU A 208 3.29 5.47 14.19
N ARG A 209 3.20 6.53 15.00
CA ARG A 209 3.87 6.61 16.32
C ARG A 209 3.52 5.41 17.20
N ARG A 210 2.22 5.14 17.37
CA ARG A 210 1.74 3.99 18.17
C ARG A 210 2.21 2.66 17.60
N SER A 211 2.28 2.52 16.28
CA SER A 211 2.82 1.31 15.64
C SER A 211 4.29 1.11 15.99
N LEU A 212 5.12 2.15 15.91
CA LEU A 212 6.55 2.07 16.23
C LEU A 212 6.77 1.69 17.69
N ILE A 213 6.06 2.36 18.61
CA ILE A 213 6.14 2.05 20.05
C ILE A 213 5.71 0.61 20.32
N LYS A 214 4.60 0.15 19.73
CA LYS A 214 4.12 -1.23 19.87
C LYS A 214 5.14 -2.27 19.37
N LEU A 215 5.93 -1.91 18.36
CA LEU A 215 6.99 -2.75 17.80
C LEU A 215 8.32 -2.65 18.56
N GLY A 216 8.36 -1.91 19.68
CA GLY A 216 9.53 -1.84 20.54
C GLY A 216 10.50 -0.73 20.22
N ALA A 217 10.09 0.33 19.51
CA ALA A 217 10.95 1.48 19.21
C ALA A 217 11.37 2.32 20.44
N ALA A 218 10.74 2.08 21.60
CA ALA A 218 11.02 2.81 22.84
C ALA A 218 11.59 1.91 23.95
N PRO A 219 12.67 1.12 23.71
CA PRO A 219 13.18 0.18 24.71
C PRO A 219 13.80 0.87 25.94
N ARG A 220 14.20 2.13 25.78
CA ARG A 220 14.76 3.00 26.84
C ARG A 220 13.75 4.04 27.35
N GLY A 221 12.46 3.85 27.04
CA GLY A 221 11.37 4.78 27.39
C GLY A 221 11.00 5.73 26.24
N GLU A 222 9.77 6.24 26.29
CA GLU A 222 9.20 7.09 25.23
C GLU A 222 9.96 8.41 25.05
N HIS A 223 10.53 9.00 26.10
CA HIS A 223 11.32 10.23 25.99
C HIS A 223 12.53 10.06 25.06
N VAL A 224 13.26 8.93 25.18
CA VAL A 224 14.41 8.66 24.33
C VAL A 224 13.97 8.43 22.89
N PHE A 225 12.89 7.66 22.68
CA PHE A 225 12.30 7.48 21.36
C PHE A 225 11.85 8.81 20.74
N ASP A 226 11.26 9.69 21.54
CA ASP A 226 10.79 10.98 21.06
C ASP A 226 11.97 11.84 20.59
N ASP A 227 13.07 11.86 21.33
CA ASP A 227 14.27 12.62 20.95
C ASP A 227 15.01 12.05 19.76
N THR A 228 15.18 10.73 19.69
CA THR A 228 16.05 10.10 18.69
C THR A 228 15.33 9.72 17.40
N ILE A 229 14.02 9.48 17.43
CA ILE A 229 13.25 8.99 16.29
C ILE A 229 12.10 9.94 15.95
N TRP A 230 11.23 10.26 16.93
CA TRP A 230 9.98 10.96 16.62
C TRP A 230 10.20 12.43 16.24
N LYS A 231 11.04 13.16 16.97
CA LYS A 231 11.37 14.56 16.67
C LYS A 231 12.06 14.71 15.31
N PRO A 232 13.09 13.91 14.94
CA PRO A 232 13.64 13.95 13.58
C PRO A 232 12.59 13.68 12.49
N LEU A 233 11.74 12.67 12.68
CA LEU A 233 10.64 12.38 11.75
C LEU A 233 9.71 13.59 11.59
N LEU A 234 9.25 14.18 12.70
CA LEU A 234 8.36 15.35 12.66
C LEU A 234 9.04 16.57 12.04
N TYR A 235 10.31 16.82 12.37
CA TYR A 235 11.09 17.91 11.79
C TYR A 235 11.12 17.83 10.27
N ARG A 236 11.48 16.66 9.72
CA ARG A 236 11.53 16.48 8.26
C ARG A 236 10.14 16.44 7.64
N TYR A 237 9.14 15.93 8.35
CA TYR A 237 7.74 15.99 7.94
C TYR A 237 7.26 17.43 7.75
N GLU A 238 7.46 18.30 8.73
CA GLU A 238 7.04 19.71 8.69
C GLU A 238 7.78 20.50 7.61
N LEU A 239 9.11 20.33 7.52
CA LEU A 239 9.92 20.97 6.49
C LEU A 239 9.44 20.58 5.08
N THR A 240 9.19 19.29 4.87
CA THR A 240 8.69 18.80 3.60
C THR A 240 7.26 19.30 3.37
N LEU A 241 6.38 19.30 4.37
CA LEU A 241 5.01 19.79 4.20
C LEU A 241 4.96 21.29 3.82
N GLY A 242 5.86 22.11 4.36
CA GLY A 242 5.91 23.56 4.16
C GLY A 242 6.71 24.07 2.96
N SER A 243 7.53 23.24 2.29
CA SER A 243 8.50 23.66 1.27
C SER A 243 7.93 24.26 -0.04
N GLU A 244 6.61 24.44 -0.18
CA GLU A 244 6.00 25.19 -1.30
C GLU A 244 5.68 26.67 -0.98
N GLN A 245 5.69 27.10 0.28
CA GLN A 245 5.51 28.53 0.59
C GLN A 245 6.72 29.39 0.18
N LEU A 246 7.88 28.79 -0.09
CA LEU A 246 9.11 29.44 -0.51
C LEU A 246 9.36 29.39 -2.03
N GLY A 247 8.49 28.73 -2.81
CA GLY A 247 8.60 28.62 -4.27
C GLY A 247 7.72 29.61 -5.05
N LEU A 248 7.03 30.52 -4.34
CA LEU A 248 6.13 31.54 -4.88
C LEU A 248 6.44 32.96 -4.37
N LEU A 249 7.66 33.19 -3.87
CA LEU A 249 8.23 34.52 -3.57
C LEU A 249 9.45 34.75 -4.47
#